data_AF-A0A221MC32-F1
#
_entry.id   AF-A0A221MC32-F1
#
_cell.length_a   1.000
_cell.length_b   1.000
_cell.length_c   1.000
_cell.angle_alpha   90.00
_cell.angle_beta   90.00
_cell.angle_gamma   90.00
#
_symmetry.space_group_name_H-M   'P 1'
#
loop_
_entity.id
_entity.type
_entity.pdbx_description
1 polymer ?
#
loop_
_entity_poly.entity_id
_entity_poly.type
_entity_poly.pdbx_seq_one_letter_code
_entity_poly.pdbx_strand_id
1 'polypeptide(L)'
;MIYAISTILIVAVILFIISFLMNDKFKELEDQLEQYSMSTMQDTYQMKKKIKILEEELLTNDLTGDLFQNDNQSSEADRKIVQLHEKGYSIQEITELTKLSTYDIQLILRNY
;
A
#
# COMPACT_ATOMS: atom_id res chain seq x y z
N MET A 1 -48.69 -52.84 7.97
CA MET A 1 -47.86 -52.94 6.75
C MET A 1 -48.22 -51.89 5.71
N ILE A 2 -49.50 -51.73 5.32
CA ILE A 2 -49.90 -50.79 4.26
C ILE A 2 -49.54 -49.31 4.55
N TYR A 3 -49.66 -48.88 5.80
CA TYR A 3 -49.33 -47.50 6.21
C TYR A 3 -47.82 -47.21 6.12
N ALA A 4 -46.96 -48.17 6.48
CA ALA A 4 -45.52 -48.02 6.37
C ALA A 4 -45.07 -47.89 4.91
N ILE A 5 -45.72 -48.64 4.01
CA ILE A 5 -45.46 -48.56 2.56
C ILE A 5 -45.90 -47.20 2.02
N SER A 6 -47.08 -46.71 2.45
CA SER A 6 -47.60 -45.41 2.02
C SER A 6 -46.70 -44.24 2.47
N THR A 7 -46.20 -44.26 3.71
CA THR A 7 -45.29 -43.22 4.22
C THR A 7 -43.96 -43.19 3.47
N ILE A 8 -43.39 -44.35 3.16
CA ILE A 8 -42.14 -44.45 2.38
C ILE A 8 -42.35 -43.91 0.97
N LEU A 9 -43.50 -44.22 0.35
CA LEU A 9 -43.83 -43.74 -0.98
C LEU A 9 -43.97 -42.21 -1.00
N ILE A 10 -44.60 -41.63 0.02
CA ILE A 10 -44.72 -40.17 0.17
C ILE A 10 -43.34 -39.52 0.35
N VAL A 11 -42.49 -40.07 1.23
CA VAL A 11 -41.13 -39.55 1.45
C VAL A 11 -40.29 -39.65 0.19
N ALA A 12 -40.41 -40.74 -0.58
CA ALA A 12 -39.72 -40.91 -1.85
C ALA A 12 -40.14 -39.84 -2.89
N VAL A 13 -41.43 -39.54 -2.99
CA VAL A 13 -41.93 -38.48 -3.89
C VAL A 13 -41.42 -37.10 -3.44
N ILE A 14 -41.43 -36.82 -2.14
CA ILE A 14 -40.90 -35.56 -1.60
C ILE A 14 -39.40 -35.42 -1.88
N LEU A 15 -38.61 -36.48 -1.64
CA LEU A 15 -37.18 -36.50 -1.94
C LEU A 15 -36.90 -36.35 -3.44
N PHE A 16 -37.75 -36.91 -4.30
CA PHE A 16 -37.64 -36.77 -5.74
C PHE A 16 -37.82 -35.31 -6.19
N ILE A 17 -38.83 -34.63 -5.65
CA ILE A 17 -39.08 -33.21 -5.92
C ILE A 17 -37.91 -32.34 -5.41
N ILE A 18 -37.41 -32.62 -4.20
CA ILE A 18 -36.26 -31.89 -3.64
C ILE A 18 -35.01 -32.11 -4.48
N SER A 19 -34.76 -33.34 -4.95
CA SER A 19 -33.60 -33.67 -5.79
C SER A 19 -33.56 -32.82 -7.06
N PHE A 20 -34.72 -32.61 -7.69
CA PHE A 20 -34.81 -31.79 -8.89
C PHE A 20 -34.45 -30.32 -8.60
N LEU A 21 -34.95 -29.76 -7.49
CA LEU A 21 -34.66 -28.37 -7.11
C LEU A 21 -33.22 -28.17 -6.59
N MET A 22 -32.64 -29.20 -5.97
CA MET A 22 -31.31 -29.14 -5.37
C MET A 22 -30.20 -29.18 -6.42
N ASN A 23 -30.36 -29.96 -7.50
CA ASN A 23 -29.38 -30.05 -8.58
C ASN A 23 -29.17 -28.69 -9.28
N ASP A 24 -30.24 -27.94 -9.58
CA ASP A 24 -30.12 -26.62 -10.19
C ASP A 24 -29.43 -25.62 -9.26
N LYS A 25 -29.77 -25.63 -7.97
CA LYS A 25 -29.16 -24.72 -6.98
C LYS A 25 -27.69 -25.03 -6.71
N PHE A 26 -27.30 -26.30 -6.69
CA PHE A 26 -25.90 -26.67 -6.52
C PHE A 26 -25.05 -26.21 -7.70
N LYS A 27 -25.57 -26.34 -8.92
CA LYS A 27 -24.88 -25.89 -10.13
C LYS A 27 -24.74 -24.36 -10.18
N GLU A 28 -25.79 -23.64 -9.83
CA GLU A 28 -25.76 -22.17 -9.74
C GLU A 28 -24.77 -21.69 -8.66
N LEU A 29 -24.65 -22.42 -7.55
CA LEU A 29 -23.71 -22.12 -6.47
C LEU A 29 -22.25 -22.38 -6.88
N GLU A 30 -22.00 -23.42 -7.68
CA GLU A 30 -20.69 -23.73 -8.25
C GLU A 30 -20.23 -22.63 -9.21
N ASP A 31 -21.12 -22.20 -10.14
CA ASP A 31 -20.84 -21.09 -11.07
C ASP A 31 -20.56 -19.76 -10.33
N GLN A 32 -21.35 -19.47 -9.28
CA GLN A 32 -21.13 -18.27 -8.45
C GLN A 32 -19.80 -18.34 -7.71
N LEU A 33 -19.42 -19.50 -7.17
CA LEU A 33 -18.14 -19.70 -6.48
C LEU A 33 -16.96 -19.57 -7.45
N GLU A 34 -17.05 -20.11 -8.66
CA GLU A 34 -16.01 -19.92 -9.69
C GLU A 34 -15.82 -18.45 -10.04
N GLN A 35 -16.91 -17.72 -10.24
CA GLN A 35 -16.85 -16.30 -10.59
C GLN A 35 -16.32 -15.44 -9.43
N TYR A 36 -16.73 -15.74 -8.19
CA TYR A 36 -16.23 -15.07 -6.99
C TYR A 36 -14.75 -15.37 -6.73
N SER A 37 -14.34 -16.63 -6.95
CA SER A 37 -12.94 -17.07 -6.84
C SER A 37 -12.07 -16.36 -7.87
N MET A 38 -12.53 -16.26 -9.12
CA MET A 38 -11.81 -15.57 -10.19
C MET A 38 -11.59 -14.08 -9.88
N SER A 39 -12.64 -13.38 -9.42
CA SER A 39 -12.53 -11.97 -8.99
C SER A 39 -11.57 -11.83 -7.81
N THR A 40 -11.71 -12.67 -6.79
CA THR A 40 -10.86 -12.61 -5.57
C THR A 40 -9.39 -12.86 -5.90
N MET A 41 -9.10 -13.79 -6.82
CA MET A 41 -7.74 -14.07 -7.28
C MET A 41 -7.15 -12.88 -8.04
N GLN A 42 -7.94 -12.25 -8.92
CA GLN A 42 -7.52 -11.07 -9.66
C GLN A 42 -7.27 -9.87 -8.73
N ASP A 43 -8.15 -9.63 -7.77
CA ASP A 43 -8.01 -8.57 -6.78
C ASP A 43 -6.81 -8.79 -5.87
N THR A 44 -6.59 -10.03 -5.42
CA THR A 44 -5.42 -10.41 -4.63
C THR A 44 -4.13 -10.21 -5.43
N TYR A 45 -4.12 -10.57 -6.71
CA TYR A 45 -2.96 -10.34 -7.58
C TYR A 45 -2.65 -8.85 -7.73
N GLN A 46 -3.67 -8.02 -7.98
CA GLN A 46 -3.48 -6.57 -8.07
C GLN A 46 -3.01 -5.97 -6.74
N MET A 47 -3.53 -6.43 -5.61
CA MET A 47 -3.10 -5.99 -4.29
C MET A 47 -1.64 -6.39 -4.01
N LYS A 48 -1.26 -7.64 -4.30
CA LYS A 48 0.14 -8.10 -4.22
C LYS A 48 1.07 -7.25 -5.09
N LYS A 49 0.66 -6.89 -6.30
CA LYS A 49 1.45 -6.02 -7.19
C LYS A 49 1.64 -4.62 -6.59
N LYS A 50 0.57 -4.02 -6.06
CA LYS A 50 0.65 -2.70 -5.39
C LYS A 50 1.57 -2.75 -4.17
N ILE A 51 1.45 -3.79 -3.33
CA ILE A 51 2.33 -3.99 -2.17
C ILE A 51 3.78 -4.15 -2.63
N LYS A 52 4.05 -4.95 -3.66
CA LYS A 52 5.41 -5.14 -4.18
C LYS A 52 6.02 -3.82 -4.69
N ILE A 53 5.26 -2.99 -5.39
CA ILE A 53 5.73 -1.66 -5.83
C ILE A 53 6.03 -0.78 -4.62
N LEU A 54 5.15 -0.77 -3.61
CA LEU A 54 5.39 -0.01 -2.37
C LEU A 54 6.61 -0.54 -1.61
N GLU A 55 6.85 -1.84 -1.59
CA GLU A 55 8.06 -2.44 -1.02
C GLU A 55 9.32 -2.01 -1.80
N GLU A 56 9.28 -2.02 -3.13
CA GLU A 56 10.40 -1.57 -3.97
C GLU A 56 10.68 -0.06 -3.80
N GLU A 57 9.63 0.76 -3.73
CA GLU A 57 9.73 2.20 -3.44
C GLU A 57 10.26 2.45 -2.03
N LEU A 58 9.74 1.76 -1.00
CA LEU A 58 10.19 1.89 0.38
C LEU A 58 11.62 1.39 0.57
N LEU A 59 12.00 0.24 -0.01
CA LEU A 59 13.38 -0.26 0.02
C LEU A 59 14.35 0.69 -0.67
N THR A 60 13.92 1.34 -1.76
CA THR A 60 14.72 2.39 -2.41
C THR A 60 14.80 3.61 -1.51
N ASN A 61 13.69 4.01 -0.89
CA ASN A 61 13.59 5.17 -0.01
C ASN A 61 14.30 4.97 1.34
N ASP A 62 14.47 3.76 1.85
CA ASP A 62 15.26 3.47 3.06
C ASP A 62 16.76 3.33 2.74
N LEU A 63 17.11 2.89 1.53
CA LEU A 63 18.49 2.94 1.02
C LEU A 63 18.94 4.37 0.68
N THR A 64 18.02 5.32 0.52
CA THR A 64 18.34 6.73 0.25
C THR A 64 17.88 7.72 1.32
N GLY A 65 17.03 7.32 2.27
CA GLY A 65 16.28 8.25 3.13
C GLY A 65 16.75 8.42 4.56
N ASP A 66 17.72 7.63 5.06
CA ASP A 66 18.08 7.79 6.49
C ASP A 66 19.56 7.62 6.86
N LEU A 67 20.49 7.60 5.90
CA LEU A 67 21.91 7.60 6.28
C LEU A 67 22.78 8.65 5.58
N PHE A 68 22.76 8.87 4.27
CA PHE A 68 23.62 9.90 3.65
C PHE A 68 23.10 10.34 2.28
N GLN A 69 22.14 11.27 2.24
CA GLN A 69 21.80 12.03 1.04
C GLN A 69 21.74 13.51 1.48
N ASN A 70 22.86 14.18 1.76
CA ASN A 70 23.72 14.82 0.75
C ASN A 70 23.03 15.07 -0.60
N ASP A 71 21.82 15.64 -0.54
CA ASP A 71 21.23 16.34 -1.67
C ASP A 71 22.18 17.50 -2.02
N ASN A 72 23.03 17.23 -3.02
CA ASN A 72 23.91 18.22 -3.63
C ASN A 72 23.11 19.17 -4.55
N GLN A 73 21.81 19.36 -4.31
CA GLN A 73 21.13 20.59 -4.69
C GLN A 73 21.35 21.61 -3.60
N SER A 74 22.54 22.22 -3.62
CA SER A 74 22.81 23.44 -2.88
C SER A 74 21.76 24.48 -3.28
N SER A 75 20.78 24.64 -2.40
CA SER A 75 19.71 25.62 -2.54
C SER A 75 20.37 26.97 -2.76
N GLU A 76 19.75 27.87 -3.54
CA GLU A 76 20.30 29.22 -3.73
C GLU A 76 20.53 29.93 -2.37
N ALA A 77 19.77 29.53 -1.35
CA ALA A 77 19.97 29.94 0.02
C ALA A 77 21.33 29.51 0.59
N ASP A 78 21.76 28.26 0.37
CA ASP A 78 23.02 27.71 0.91
C ASP A 78 24.23 28.41 0.30
N ARG A 79 24.19 28.64 -1.02
CA ARG A 79 25.24 29.38 -1.74
C ARG A 79 25.36 30.81 -1.24
N LYS A 80 24.23 31.45 -0.94
CA LYS A 80 24.18 32.81 -0.39
C LYS A 80 24.78 32.87 1.02
N ILE A 81 24.54 31.86 1.85
CA ILE A 81 25.10 31.75 3.20
C ILE A 81 26.63 31.62 3.14
N VAL A 82 27.15 30.74 2.28
CA VAL A 82 28.60 30.58 2.08
C VAL A 82 29.25 31.89 1.61
N GLN A 83 28.65 32.59 0.64
CA GLN A 83 29.18 33.87 0.16
C GLN A 83 29.17 34.99 1.21
N LEU A 84 28.17 35.01 2.08
CA LEU A 84 28.11 35.98 3.18
C LEU A 84 29.20 35.67 4.21
N HIS A 85 29.44 34.40 4.51
CA HIS A 85 30.53 33.99 5.38
C HIS A 85 31.91 34.36 4.80
N GLU A 86 32.14 34.13 3.50
CA GLU A 86 33.38 34.54 2.81
C GLU A 86 33.60 36.06 2.78
N LYS A 87 32.52 36.84 2.77
CA LYS A 87 32.58 38.31 2.87
C LYS A 87 32.87 38.83 4.27
N GLY A 88 33.00 37.94 5.27
CA GLY A 88 33.36 38.26 6.64
C GLY A 88 32.18 38.61 7.55
N TYR A 89 30.94 38.29 7.15
CA TYR A 89 29.77 38.47 8.02
C TYR A 89 29.75 37.40 9.13
N SER A 90 29.35 37.81 10.33
CA SER A 90 29.20 36.90 11.46
C SER A 90 27.98 35.99 11.32
N ILE A 91 28.02 34.83 11.98
CA ILE A 91 26.94 33.84 11.95
C ILE A 91 25.61 34.45 12.43
N GLN A 92 25.67 35.39 13.37
CA GLN A 92 24.53 36.13 13.91
C GLN A 92 23.90 37.06 12.88
N GLU A 93 24.73 37.76 12.09
CA GLU A 93 24.25 38.64 11.01
C GLU A 93 23.62 37.83 9.86
N ILE A 94 24.21 36.67 9.53
CA ILE A 94 23.65 35.78 8.49
C ILE A 94 22.30 35.22 8.93
N THR A 95 22.14 34.90 10.23
CA THR A 95 20.86 34.46 10.83
C THR A 95 19.77 35.52 10.65
N GLU A 96 20.10 36.78 10.93
CA GLU A 96 19.17 37.91 10.80
C GLU A 96 18.79 38.19 9.33
N LEU A 97 19.77 38.14 8.43
CA LEU A 97 19.58 38.41 7.00
C LEU A 97 18.84 37.30 6.25
N THR A 98 18.99 36.05 6.70
CA THR A 98 18.42 34.87 6.02
C THR A 98 17.23 34.27 6.74
N LYS A 99 16.92 34.74 7.96
CA LYS A 99 15.84 34.24 8.84
C LYS A 99 15.95 32.74 9.16
N LEU A 100 17.15 32.19 9.04
CA LEU A 100 17.48 30.80 9.39
C LEU A 100 18.08 30.74 10.78
N SER A 101 18.02 29.57 11.44
CA SER A 101 18.61 29.44 12.76
C SER A 101 20.14 29.38 12.69
N THR A 102 20.80 29.75 13.78
CA THR A 102 22.26 29.62 13.92
C THR A 102 22.73 28.18 13.73
N TYR A 103 21.90 27.21 14.11
CA TYR A 103 22.18 25.78 13.95
C TYR A 103 22.20 25.37 12.48
N ASP A 104 21.23 25.85 11.70
CA ASP A 104 21.10 25.52 10.28
C ASP A 104 22.28 26.09 9.48
N ILE A 105 22.67 27.34 9.76
CA ILE A 105 23.84 27.98 9.13
C ILE A 105 25.13 27.23 9.46
N GLN A 106 25.29 26.79 10.71
CA GLN A 106 26.48 26.03 11.12
C GLN A 106 26.52 24.63 10.48
N LEU A 107 25.36 24.01 10.26
CA LEU A 107 25.26 22.74 9.55
C LEU A 107 25.64 22.90 8.06
N ILE A 108 25.17 23.98 7.42
CA ILE A 108 25.47 24.31 6.03
C ILE A 108 26.97 24.58 5.84
N LEU A 109 27.56 25.41 6.70
CA LEU A 109 29.01 25.72 6.66
C LEU A 109 29.90 24.53 7.00
N ARG A 110 29.38 23.50 7.69
CA ARG A 110 30.12 22.27 7.98
C ARG A 110 30.09 21.28 6.81
N ASN A 111 29.10 21.38 5.94
CA ASN A 111 28.94 20.54 4.76
C ASN A 111 29.63 21.11 3.50
N TYR A 112 30.31 22.26 3.64
CA TYR A 112 31.06 22.97 2.61
C TYR A 112 32.54 23.13 3.02
#